data_AF-A0A3B9V9V6-F1
#
_entry.id   AF-A0A3B9V9V6-F1
#
_cell.length_a   1.000
_cell.length_b   1.000
_cell.length_c   1.000
_cell.angle_alpha   90.00
_cell.angle_beta   90.00
_cell.angle_gamma   90.00
#
_symmetry.space_group_name_H-M   'P 1'
#
loop_
_entity.id
_entity.type
_entity.pdbx_description
1 polymer ?
#
loop_
_entity_poly.entity_id
_entity_poly.type
_entity_poly.pdbx_seq_one_letter_code
_entity_poly.pdbx_strand_id
1 'polypeptide(L)'
;MAKKHDVCCKKLLKSRFIFIKGGWKMRLKSFILKITLFFAAFVVIFCIPYLAAEESEFRRQFIENYKKDSFYAQSGLVKKNKDTIVSEIDALINEAMMPEKNFQERMYLLDIANSMASMNIHWNNGSEDVLNRVEKLQKQEFEKEKKKTEEIERLKEAEKVPGNFILSTYKDEMAKHGLSPVIYPHWIHRSFFRCKVCHEPIFIMKRGSNNITRTSILEGKHCGACHNGKISFDANAQENCTRCHLFGKPESNPLMDLSYYNHDKFKEIASRIGSEWNPEKLPGGKLPLDKLGFINWVELDKIKAFNPRSALDGTPDTEGVRDTSILFETSVTFLNNVLFSHRIHSTWVRCSLCHPDIFKPELGANKVKMIEMKDGKSCGRCHGRVAFTYSNCLRCHNQPRENIPQGALINRAGSSAPAQ
;
A
#
# COMPACT_ATOMS: atom_id res chain seq x y z
N MET A 1 -67.31 -28.52 1.71
CA MET A 1 -68.15 -27.58 2.49
C MET A 1 -67.33 -26.29 2.65
N ALA A 2 -67.70 -25.07 2.23
CA ALA A 2 -69.02 -24.39 2.12
C ALA A 2 -69.67 -24.22 3.51
N LYS A 3 -70.07 -23.04 4.01
CA LYS A 3 -70.13 -21.61 3.58
C LYS A 3 -69.87 -20.73 4.86
N LYS A 4 -69.88 -19.39 4.93
CA LYS A 4 -70.62 -18.28 4.27
C LYS A 4 -69.68 -17.02 4.24
N HIS A 5 -69.78 -16.00 3.38
CA HIS A 5 -70.91 -15.21 2.83
C HIS A 5 -71.70 -14.43 3.90
N ASP A 6 -72.19 -13.20 3.70
CA ASP A 6 -72.06 -12.20 2.62
C ASP A 6 -72.06 -10.78 3.27
N VAL A 7 -71.99 -9.60 2.65
CA VAL A 7 -72.32 -9.08 1.29
C VAL A 7 -71.19 -8.07 0.85
N CYS A 8 -71.24 -7.13 -0.11
CA CYS A 8 -72.33 -6.48 -0.86
C CYS A 8 -71.92 -5.97 -2.28
N CYS A 9 -72.92 -5.45 -2.99
CA CYS A 9 -72.87 -4.73 -4.28
C CYS A 9 -71.95 -3.50 -4.31
N LYS A 10 -71.18 -3.20 -5.39
CA LYS A 10 -71.52 -3.02 -6.84
C LYS A 10 -72.35 -1.76 -7.20
N LYS A 11 -71.65 -0.71 -7.68
CA LYS A 11 -72.02 0.24 -8.76
C LYS A 11 -70.70 0.72 -9.40
N LEU A 12 -70.55 1.01 -10.70
CA LEU A 12 -71.41 0.75 -11.87
C LEU A 12 -70.54 0.60 -13.13
N LEU A 13 -70.96 -0.32 -14.01
CA LEU A 13 -70.60 -0.50 -15.41
C LEU A 13 -70.37 0.80 -16.23
N LYS A 14 -69.30 0.86 -17.07
CA LYS A 14 -69.40 0.71 -18.56
C LYS A 14 -68.09 0.87 -19.37
N SER A 15 -67.85 -0.13 -20.23
CA SER A 15 -67.40 -0.09 -21.64
C SER A 15 -66.13 0.65 -22.15
N ARG A 16 -65.34 -0.14 -22.91
CA ARG A 16 -64.66 0.16 -24.20
C ARG A 16 -63.45 1.10 -24.26
N PHE A 17 -62.34 0.51 -24.70
CA PHE A 17 -61.33 1.15 -25.55
C PHE A 17 -61.97 1.80 -26.79
N ILE A 18 -61.47 2.98 -27.18
CA ILE A 18 -61.36 3.49 -28.56
C ILE A 18 -60.15 4.44 -28.61
N PHE A 19 -59.40 4.41 -29.72
CA PHE A 19 -58.23 5.28 -29.95
C PHE A 19 -58.66 6.70 -30.35
N ILE A 20 -57.97 7.73 -29.83
CA ILE A 20 -57.84 9.04 -30.51
C ILE A 20 -56.36 9.43 -30.54
N LYS A 21 -55.88 9.82 -31.73
CA LYS A 21 -54.51 10.33 -31.95
C LYS A 21 -54.52 11.86 -31.90
N GLY A 22 -53.51 12.46 -31.25
CA GLY A 22 -53.19 13.89 -31.39
C GLY A 22 -52.90 14.61 -30.07
N GLY A 23 -51.86 15.45 -30.05
CA GLY A 23 -51.59 16.38 -28.94
C GLY A 23 -50.11 16.50 -28.48
N TRP A 24 -49.31 15.43 -28.61
CA TRP A 24 -48.02 15.35 -27.88
C TRP A 24 -46.84 16.11 -28.51
N LYS A 25 -46.95 16.62 -29.75
CA LYS A 25 -45.80 17.23 -30.47
C LYS A 25 -45.48 18.70 -30.13
N MET A 26 -46.37 19.46 -29.49
CA MET A 26 -46.14 20.91 -29.26
C MET A 26 -45.54 21.25 -27.89
N ARG A 27 -45.92 20.57 -26.80
CA ARG A 27 -45.41 20.91 -25.45
C ARG A 27 -43.91 20.64 -25.25
N LEU A 28 -43.33 19.67 -25.97
CA LEU A 28 -41.93 19.26 -25.76
C LEU A 28 -40.92 20.31 -26.27
N LYS A 29 -41.18 20.97 -27.41
CA LYS A 29 -40.27 21.98 -28.00
C LYS A 29 -40.06 23.20 -27.09
N SER A 30 -41.10 23.68 -26.41
CA SER A 30 -41.01 24.83 -25.52
C SER A 30 -40.18 24.53 -24.25
N PHE A 31 -40.20 23.28 -23.79
CA PHE A 31 -39.43 22.86 -22.61
C PHE A 31 -37.94 22.71 -22.93
N ILE A 32 -37.61 22.04 -24.05
CA ILE A 32 -36.23 21.85 -24.51
C ILE A 32 -35.53 23.20 -24.75
N LEU A 33 -36.19 24.16 -25.41
CA LEU A 33 -35.59 25.46 -25.74
C LEU A 33 -35.23 26.29 -24.50
N LYS A 34 -36.01 26.18 -23.42
CA LYS A 34 -35.70 26.83 -22.14
C LYS A 34 -34.54 26.15 -21.40
N ILE A 35 -34.44 24.83 -21.46
CA ILE A 35 -33.30 24.10 -20.86
C ILE A 35 -32.00 24.46 -21.57
N THR A 36 -31.98 24.53 -22.90
CA THR A 36 -30.76 24.92 -23.66
C THR A 36 -30.29 26.34 -23.34
N LEU A 37 -31.21 27.30 -23.16
CA LEU A 37 -30.86 28.67 -22.77
C LEU A 37 -30.32 28.75 -21.34
N PHE A 38 -30.89 27.99 -20.39
CA PHE A 38 -30.40 27.97 -19.02
C PHE A 38 -29.03 27.27 -18.92
N PHE A 39 -28.80 26.19 -19.67
CA PHE A 39 -27.50 25.52 -19.72
C PHE A 39 -26.40 26.39 -20.35
N ALA A 40 -26.73 27.13 -21.42
CA ALA A 40 -25.78 28.08 -22.01
C ALA A 40 -25.37 29.18 -21.01
N ALA A 41 -26.32 29.77 -20.29
CA ALA A 41 -26.03 30.76 -19.25
C ALA A 41 -25.20 30.17 -18.09
N PHE A 42 -25.52 28.96 -17.63
CA PHE A 42 -24.80 28.32 -16.52
C PHE A 42 -23.38 27.90 -16.91
N VAL A 43 -23.16 27.43 -18.14
CA VAL A 43 -21.83 27.12 -18.67
C VAL A 43 -20.99 28.39 -18.83
N VAL A 44 -21.55 29.51 -19.29
CA VAL A 44 -20.80 30.78 -19.38
C VAL A 44 -20.40 31.33 -17.99
N ILE A 45 -21.16 31.04 -16.93
CA ILE A 45 -20.84 31.46 -15.56
C ILE A 45 -19.86 30.50 -14.86
N PHE A 46 -19.93 29.18 -15.14
CA PHE A 46 -18.99 28.18 -14.59
C PHE A 46 -17.75 27.91 -15.45
N CYS A 47 -17.68 28.47 -16.66
CA CYS A 47 -16.49 28.48 -17.50
C CYS A 47 -15.90 29.89 -17.63
N ILE A 48 -15.78 30.61 -16.51
CA ILE A 48 -14.53 31.35 -16.27
C ILE A 48 -13.43 30.28 -16.25
N PRO A 49 -12.49 30.24 -17.21
CA PRO A 49 -11.36 29.35 -17.07
C PRO A 49 -10.57 29.81 -15.84
N TYR A 50 -10.06 28.87 -15.05
CA TYR A 50 -8.86 29.15 -14.27
C TYR A 50 -7.72 29.37 -15.27
N LEU A 51 -7.66 30.58 -15.82
CA LEU A 51 -6.51 31.09 -16.52
C LEU A 51 -5.39 31.12 -15.48
N ALA A 52 -4.49 30.14 -15.55
CA ALA A 52 -3.14 30.33 -15.05
C ALA A 52 -2.66 31.64 -15.68
N ALA A 53 -2.39 32.64 -14.84
CA ALA A 53 -2.12 34.00 -15.30
C ALA A 53 -1.02 33.95 -16.36
N GLU A 54 -1.32 34.48 -17.55
CA GLU A 54 -0.45 34.35 -18.72
C GLU A 54 0.96 34.84 -18.35
N GLU A 55 1.96 33.96 -18.47
CA GLU A 55 3.28 34.20 -17.88
C GLU A 55 3.87 35.49 -18.44
N SER A 56 3.97 36.51 -17.59
CA SER A 56 4.32 37.84 -18.05
C SER A 56 5.70 37.85 -18.70
N GLU A 57 5.89 38.78 -19.65
CA GLU A 57 7.18 38.87 -20.32
C GLU A 57 8.33 39.11 -19.34
N PHE A 58 8.12 39.92 -18.29
CA PHE A 58 9.10 40.09 -17.22
C PHE A 58 9.41 38.76 -16.52
N ARG A 59 8.39 38.02 -16.07
CA ARG A 59 8.57 36.75 -15.35
C ARG A 59 9.28 35.72 -16.23
N ARG A 60 8.84 35.55 -17.47
CA ARG A 60 9.46 34.64 -18.46
C ARG A 60 10.94 34.99 -18.68
N GLN A 61 11.25 36.26 -18.95
CA GLN A 61 12.62 36.72 -19.17
C GLN A 61 13.48 36.60 -17.89
N PHE A 62 12.91 36.86 -16.70
CA PHE A 62 13.62 36.69 -15.43
C PHE A 62 13.97 35.22 -15.17
N ILE A 63 13.00 34.31 -15.37
CA ILE A 63 13.18 32.87 -15.20
C ILE A 63 14.16 32.30 -16.23
N GLU A 64 14.15 32.77 -17.48
CA GLU A 64 15.13 32.38 -18.49
C GLU A 64 16.55 32.81 -18.09
N ASN A 65 16.72 34.03 -17.60
CA ASN A 65 18.03 34.52 -17.14
C ASN A 65 18.48 33.85 -15.83
N TYR A 66 17.58 33.54 -14.91
CA TYR A 66 17.83 32.75 -13.70
C TYR A 66 18.36 31.35 -14.06
N LYS A 67 17.72 30.66 -15.01
CA LYS A 67 18.18 29.34 -15.53
C LYS A 67 19.52 29.38 -16.28
N LYS A 68 20.06 30.57 -16.56
CA LYS A 68 21.31 30.82 -17.29
C LYS A 68 22.37 31.51 -16.41
N ASP A 69 22.13 31.64 -15.10
CA ASP A 69 22.96 32.38 -14.14
C ASP A 69 23.27 33.83 -14.58
N SER A 70 22.40 34.44 -15.40
CA SER A 70 22.65 35.71 -16.08
C SER A 70 22.28 36.91 -15.19
N PHE A 71 22.96 37.01 -14.05
CA PHE A 71 22.71 38.01 -13.00
C PHE A 71 22.67 39.45 -13.52
N TYR A 72 23.56 39.81 -14.46
CA TYR A 72 23.58 41.13 -15.07
C TYR A 72 22.28 41.44 -15.83
N ALA A 73 21.78 40.47 -16.62
CA ALA A 73 20.52 40.61 -17.35
C ALA A 73 19.33 40.70 -16.38
N GLN A 74 19.27 39.86 -15.34
CA GLN A 74 18.26 39.95 -14.27
C GLN A 74 18.28 41.33 -13.61
N SER A 75 19.46 41.88 -13.29
CA SER A 75 19.59 43.21 -12.67
C SER A 75 19.07 44.33 -13.57
N GLY A 76 19.26 44.20 -14.90
CA GLY A 76 18.72 45.12 -15.90
C GLY A 76 17.20 45.02 -16.04
N LEU A 77 16.63 43.82 -15.91
CA LEU A 77 15.18 43.62 -15.91
C LEU A 77 14.53 44.16 -14.63
N VAL A 78 15.10 43.85 -13.47
CA VAL A 78 14.59 44.31 -12.16
C VAL A 78 14.56 45.83 -12.07
N LYS A 79 15.60 46.53 -12.54
CA LYS A 79 15.65 48.00 -12.58
C LYS A 79 14.60 48.64 -13.50
N LYS A 80 14.18 47.92 -14.56
CA LYS A 80 13.19 48.41 -15.53
C LYS A 80 11.73 48.13 -15.13
N ASN A 81 11.50 47.19 -14.21
CA ASN A 81 10.17 46.65 -13.88
C ASN A 81 9.79 46.87 -12.41
N LYS A 82 10.29 47.94 -11.78
CA LYS A 82 10.11 48.23 -10.35
C LYS A 82 8.67 48.04 -9.87
N ASP A 83 7.70 48.54 -10.62
CA ASP A 83 6.31 48.63 -10.19
C ASP A 83 5.51 47.32 -10.34
N THR A 84 6.04 46.33 -11.08
CA THR A 84 5.38 45.03 -11.30
C THR A 84 5.99 43.88 -10.48
N ILE A 85 7.23 44.00 -9.99
CA ILE A 85 7.91 42.90 -9.29
C ILE A 85 7.14 42.38 -8.08
N VAL A 86 6.47 43.24 -7.32
CA VAL A 86 5.71 42.81 -6.12
C VAL A 86 4.52 41.93 -6.50
N SER A 87 3.74 42.32 -7.53
CA SER A 87 2.63 41.51 -8.03
C SER A 87 3.09 40.20 -8.70
N GLU A 88 4.28 40.19 -9.31
CA GLU A 88 4.90 38.97 -9.85
C GLU A 88 5.35 38.00 -8.75
N ILE A 89 5.90 38.53 -7.65
CA ILE A 89 6.20 37.74 -6.45
C ILE A 89 4.90 37.20 -5.81
N ASP A 90 3.83 37.99 -5.74
CA ASP A 90 2.52 37.51 -5.30
C ASP A 90 1.98 36.42 -6.22
N ALA A 91 2.09 36.57 -7.55
CA ALA A 91 1.68 35.55 -8.51
C ALA A 91 2.49 34.24 -8.35
N LEU A 92 3.81 34.33 -8.19
CA LEU A 92 4.69 33.18 -7.92
C LEU A 92 4.34 32.48 -6.61
N ILE A 93 4.10 33.22 -5.52
CA ILE A 93 3.65 32.66 -4.23
C ILE A 93 2.31 31.94 -4.39
N ASN A 94 1.33 32.60 -5.03
CA ASN A 94 0.00 32.02 -5.21
C ASN A 94 0.05 30.74 -6.06
N GLU A 95 0.85 30.72 -7.12
CA GLU A 95 1.07 29.52 -7.95
C GLU A 95 1.82 28.42 -7.19
N ALA A 96 2.85 28.77 -6.42
CA ALA A 96 3.60 27.82 -5.61
C ALA A 96 2.70 27.12 -4.59
N MET A 97 1.81 27.86 -3.95
CA MET A 97 0.89 27.36 -2.92
C MET A 97 -0.34 26.60 -3.48
N MET A 98 -0.44 26.40 -4.80
CA MET A 98 -1.51 25.59 -5.40
C MET A 98 -1.42 24.12 -4.95
N PRO A 99 -2.56 23.42 -4.72
CA PRO A 99 -2.58 22.06 -4.15
C PRO A 99 -1.88 20.99 -5.01
N GLU A 100 -1.88 21.15 -6.32
CA GLU A 100 -1.29 20.21 -7.28
C GLU A 100 0.24 20.26 -7.35
N LYS A 101 0.87 21.36 -6.90
CA LYS A 101 2.33 21.51 -6.92
C LYS A 101 2.98 20.53 -5.96
N ASN A 102 3.96 19.78 -6.45
CA ASN A 102 4.85 18.99 -5.61
C ASN A 102 5.87 19.88 -4.87
N PHE A 103 6.63 19.30 -3.94
CA PHE A 103 7.59 20.05 -3.11
C PHE A 103 8.66 20.75 -3.95
N GLN A 104 9.20 20.07 -4.97
CA GLN A 104 10.24 20.60 -5.85
C GLN A 104 9.72 21.78 -6.69
N GLU A 105 8.51 21.67 -7.24
CA GLU A 105 7.84 22.74 -8.00
C GLU A 105 7.52 23.95 -7.13
N ARG A 106 7.01 23.72 -5.91
CA ARG A 106 6.69 24.77 -4.94
C ARG A 106 7.93 25.52 -4.48
N MET A 107 9.00 24.79 -4.10
CA MET A 107 10.27 25.40 -3.74
C MET A 107 10.84 26.20 -4.91
N TYR A 108 10.88 25.64 -6.12
CA TYR A 108 11.39 26.34 -7.31
C TYR A 108 10.71 27.69 -7.56
N LEU A 109 9.37 27.75 -7.46
CA LEU A 109 8.62 29.01 -7.61
C LEU A 109 8.88 30.00 -6.46
N LEU A 110 9.03 29.51 -5.22
CA LEU A 110 9.40 30.35 -4.07
C LEU A 110 10.86 30.82 -4.14
N ASP A 111 11.78 30.05 -4.72
CA ASP A 111 13.20 30.40 -4.88
C ASP A 111 13.36 31.50 -5.94
N ILE A 112 12.57 31.46 -7.02
CA ILE A 112 12.44 32.58 -7.98
C ILE A 112 11.87 33.82 -7.27
N ALA A 113 10.79 33.66 -6.49
CA ALA A 113 10.17 34.76 -5.76
C ALA A 113 11.13 35.42 -4.73
N ASN A 114 11.95 34.61 -4.05
CA ASN A 114 13.00 35.09 -3.14
C ASN A 114 14.07 35.87 -3.93
N SER A 115 14.53 35.33 -5.07
CA SER A 115 15.49 35.99 -5.94
C SER A 115 14.97 37.34 -6.45
N MET A 116 13.72 37.41 -6.92
CA MET A 116 13.07 38.66 -7.31
C MET A 116 12.98 39.65 -6.13
N ALA A 117 12.57 39.20 -4.94
CA ALA A 117 12.46 40.06 -3.76
C ALA A 117 13.82 40.64 -3.34
N SER A 118 14.83 39.78 -3.21
CA SER A 118 16.22 40.15 -2.89
C SER A 118 16.81 41.17 -3.87
N MET A 119 16.60 40.95 -5.18
CA MET A 119 17.07 41.90 -6.20
C MET A 119 16.28 43.22 -6.19
N ASN A 120 14.99 43.20 -5.85
CA ASN A 120 14.15 44.39 -5.74
C ASN A 120 14.55 45.28 -4.55
N ILE A 121 14.92 44.67 -3.41
CA ILE A 121 15.49 45.38 -2.26
C ILE A 121 16.78 46.09 -2.69
N HIS A 122 17.74 45.34 -3.26
CA HIS A 122 19.06 45.87 -3.63
C HIS A 122 19.04 46.93 -4.74
N TRP A 123 18.15 46.81 -5.74
CA TRP A 123 18.20 47.69 -6.93
C TRP A 123 17.10 48.74 -7.04
N ASN A 124 15.98 48.56 -6.34
CA ASN A 124 14.81 49.44 -6.44
C ASN A 124 14.40 50.04 -5.08
N ASN A 125 15.10 49.72 -3.98
CA ASN A 125 14.72 49.99 -2.60
C ASN A 125 13.33 49.42 -2.26
N GLY A 126 13.06 48.17 -2.65
CA GLY A 126 11.85 47.43 -2.26
C GLY A 126 11.85 47.06 -0.76
N SER A 127 10.66 46.78 -0.20
CA SER A 127 10.55 46.38 1.22
C SER A 127 11.05 44.95 1.47
N GLU A 128 11.77 44.78 2.58
CA GLU A 128 12.16 43.49 3.14
C GLU A 128 10.95 42.61 3.51
N ASP A 129 9.76 43.19 3.80
CA ASP A 129 8.54 42.43 4.13
C ASP A 129 8.21 41.35 3.10
N VAL A 130 8.47 41.66 1.82
CA VAL A 130 8.19 40.75 0.69
C VAL A 130 9.13 39.56 0.72
N LEU A 131 10.43 39.78 1.00
CA LEU A 131 11.43 38.71 1.15
C LEU A 131 11.16 37.88 2.41
N ASN A 132 11.00 38.53 3.56
CA ASN A 132 10.67 37.90 4.85
C ASN A 132 9.44 36.98 4.75
N ARG A 133 8.43 37.37 3.95
CA ARG A 133 7.24 36.57 3.67
C ARG A 133 7.56 35.32 2.83
N VAL A 134 8.39 35.44 1.79
CA VAL A 134 8.80 34.29 0.95
C VAL A 134 9.67 33.32 1.75
N GLU A 135 10.66 33.82 2.50
CA GLU A 135 11.53 32.99 3.34
C GLU A 135 10.75 32.23 4.41
N LYS A 136 9.75 32.87 5.02
CA LYS A 136 8.82 32.24 5.95
C LYS A 136 8.05 31.09 5.30
N LEU A 137 7.66 31.21 4.03
CA LEU A 137 6.99 30.13 3.27
C LEU A 137 7.98 29.01 2.89
N GLN A 138 9.16 29.33 2.35
CA GLN A 138 10.23 28.36 2.05
C GLN A 138 10.57 27.52 3.30
N LYS A 139 10.75 28.17 4.46
CA LYS A 139 11.00 27.51 5.75
C LYS A 139 9.83 26.64 6.21
N GLN A 140 8.59 27.07 5.98
CA GLN A 140 7.41 26.27 6.32
C GLN A 140 7.27 25.02 5.43
N GLU A 141 7.53 25.12 4.13
CA GLU A 141 7.49 23.95 3.24
C GLU A 141 8.67 22.99 3.50
N PHE A 142 9.87 23.50 3.74
CA PHE A 142 11.02 22.68 4.13
C PHE A 142 10.75 21.89 5.42
N GLU A 143 10.21 22.52 6.46
CA GLU A 143 9.86 21.84 7.71
C GLU A 143 8.67 20.86 7.56
N LYS A 144 7.79 21.04 6.57
CA LYS A 144 6.75 20.04 6.22
C LYS A 144 7.38 18.82 5.54
N GLU A 145 8.21 19.03 4.51
CA GLU A 145 8.80 17.93 3.74
C GLU A 145 9.83 17.14 4.56
N LYS A 146 10.59 17.81 5.42
CA LYS A 146 11.47 17.19 6.41
C LYS A 146 10.71 16.23 7.33
N LYS A 147 9.62 16.68 7.96
CA LYS A 147 8.78 15.83 8.83
C LYS A 147 8.15 14.66 8.08
N LYS A 148 7.74 14.88 6.83
CA LYS A 148 7.25 13.83 5.92
C LYS A 148 8.35 12.81 5.57
N THR A 149 9.59 13.26 5.37
CA THR A 149 10.75 12.40 5.12
C THR A 149 11.11 11.58 6.36
N GLU A 150 11.22 12.22 7.53
CA GLU A 150 11.47 11.55 8.81
C GLU A 150 10.42 10.46 9.12
N GLU A 151 9.14 10.73 8.87
CA GLU A 151 8.07 9.73 9.05
C GLU A 151 8.19 8.58 8.05
N ILE A 152 8.52 8.86 6.78
CA ILE A 152 8.77 7.82 5.77
C ILE A 152 9.99 6.95 6.15
N GLU A 153 11.02 7.52 6.78
CA GLU A 153 12.19 6.78 7.26
C GLU A 153 11.87 5.92 8.49
N ARG A 154 11.12 6.47 9.46
CA ARG A 154 10.60 5.68 10.62
C ARG A 154 9.73 4.51 10.17
N LEU A 155 8.88 4.72 9.15
CA LEU A 155 8.10 3.65 8.53
C LEU A 155 9.01 2.60 7.86
N LYS A 156 9.97 3.00 7.02
CA LYS A 156 10.92 2.05 6.39
C LYS A 156 11.69 1.23 7.41
N GLU A 157 12.18 1.86 8.49
CA GLU A 157 12.93 1.20 9.56
C GLU A 157 12.07 0.19 10.32
N ALA A 158 10.80 0.53 10.62
CA ALA A 158 9.89 -0.40 11.27
C ALA A 158 9.45 -1.58 10.39
N GLU A 159 9.45 -1.39 9.07
CA GLU A 159 9.10 -2.38 8.06
C GLU A 159 10.32 -3.13 7.47
N LYS A 160 11.53 -2.91 8.02
CA LYS A 160 12.79 -3.50 7.53
C LYS A 160 12.81 -5.04 7.59
N VAL A 161 12.13 -5.63 8.57
CA VAL A 161 12.02 -7.08 8.73
C VAL A 161 10.90 -7.58 7.80
N PRO A 162 11.16 -8.54 6.87
CA PRO A 162 10.18 -8.99 5.90
C PRO A 162 8.82 -9.34 6.50
N GLY A 163 7.81 -8.58 6.09
CA GLY A 163 6.42 -8.69 6.52
C GLY A 163 6.03 -7.76 7.68
N ASN A 164 6.96 -7.18 8.43
CA ASN A 164 6.58 -6.16 9.41
C ASN A 164 5.84 -5.02 8.70
N PHE A 165 4.70 -4.58 9.26
CA PHE A 165 4.00 -3.42 8.72
C PHE A 165 3.31 -2.59 9.79
N ILE A 166 3.18 -1.29 9.50
CA ILE A 166 2.50 -0.32 10.33
C ILE A 166 1.04 -0.15 9.89
N LEU A 167 0.15 -0.25 10.86
CA LEU A 167 -1.29 -0.04 10.77
C LEU A 167 -1.59 1.40 11.22
N SER A 168 -1.58 2.32 10.26
CA SER A 168 -1.76 3.76 10.47
C SER A 168 -3.07 4.34 9.90
N THR A 169 -3.97 3.50 9.37
CA THR A 169 -5.25 3.92 8.74
C THR A 169 -6.08 4.85 9.64
N TYR A 170 -6.15 4.56 10.94
CA TYR A 170 -6.89 5.33 11.94
C TYR A 170 -5.96 6.12 12.88
N LYS A 171 -4.78 6.57 12.41
CA LYS A 171 -3.77 7.25 13.23
C LYS A 171 -4.30 8.47 14.01
N ASP A 172 -5.20 9.25 13.39
CA ASP A 172 -5.71 10.49 13.96
C ASP A 172 -6.84 10.23 14.99
N GLU A 173 -7.44 9.04 14.97
CA GLU A 173 -8.33 8.55 16.03
C GLU A 173 -7.53 7.94 17.19
N MET A 174 -6.52 7.13 16.87
CA MET A 174 -5.58 6.59 17.87
C MET A 174 -4.91 7.71 18.67
N ALA A 175 -4.46 8.78 18.01
CA ALA A 175 -3.85 9.94 18.65
C ALA A 175 -4.78 10.65 19.66
N LYS A 176 -6.10 10.76 19.38
CA LYS A 176 -7.09 11.33 20.32
C LYS A 176 -7.22 10.53 21.62
N HIS A 177 -6.84 9.25 21.60
CA HIS A 177 -6.81 8.36 22.77
C HIS A 177 -5.40 8.11 23.31
N GLY A 178 -4.39 8.89 22.89
CA GLY A 178 -2.99 8.73 23.34
C GLY A 178 -2.29 7.48 22.80
N LEU A 179 -2.85 6.84 21.77
CA LEU A 179 -2.32 5.61 21.18
C LEU A 179 -1.48 5.92 19.93
N SER A 180 -0.32 5.26 19.81
CA SER A 180 0.42 5.21 18.55
C SER A 180 -0.28 4.34 17.51
N PRO A 181 0.04 4.48 16.21
CA PRO A 181 -0.21 3.44 15.22
C PRO A 181 0.31 2.07 15.68
N VAL A 182 -0.33 1.00 15.20
CA VAL A 182 0.04 -0.38 15.57
C VAL A 182 1.18 -0.89 14.68
N ILE A 183 2.18 -1.52 15.30
CA ILE A 183 3.19 -2.33 14.59
C ILE A 183 2.76 -3.79 14.58
N TYR A 184 2.69 -4.41 13.41
CA TYR A 184 2.41 -5.84 13.26
C TYR A 184 3.69 -6.62 12.90
N PRO A 185 4.31 -7.35 13.84
CA PRO A 185 5.50 -8.15 13.56
C PRO A 185 5.13 -9.49 12.94
N HIS A 186 5.25 -9.62 11.62
CA HIS A 186 4.97 -10.89 10.94
C HIS A 186 5.87 -12.04 11.43
N TRP A 187 7.13 -11.76 11.77
CA TRP A 187 8.09 -12.80 12.18
C TRP A 187 7.73 -13.46 13.52
N ILE A 188 7.22 -12.69 14.48
CA ILE A 188 6.69 -13.23 15.74
C ILE A 188 5.55 -14.20 15.44
N HIS A 189 4.53 -13.76 14.70
CA HIS A 189 3.38 -14.60 14.36
C HIS A 189 3.76 -15.84 13.54
N ARG A 190 4.68 -15.68 12.58
CA ARG A 190 5.19 -16.75 11.71
C ARG A 190 6.02 -17.81 12.45
N SER A 191 6.54 -17.49 13.63
CA SER A 191 7.22 -18.46 14.50
C SER A 191 6.25 -19.49 15.11
N PHE A 192 4.96 -19.15 15.17
CA PHE A 192 3.92 -19.94 15.86
C PHE A 192 2.81 -20.44 14.92
N PHE A 193 2.52 -19.68 13.85
CA PHE A 193 1.44 -19.94 12.91
C PHE A 193 1.93 -19.92 11.46
N ARG A 194 1.42 -20.84 10.63
CA ARG A 194 1.65 -20.83 9.18
C ARG A 194 0.76 -19.79 8.51
N CYS A 195 1.16 -19.29 7.34
CA CYS A 195 0.46 -18.20 6.64
C CYS A 195 -1.03 -18.50 6.42
N LYS A 196 -1.39 -19.76 6.15
CA LYS A 196 -2.78 -20.22 5.99
C LYS A 196 -3.66 -20.15 7.24
N VAL A 197 -3.11 -19.97 8.44
CA VAL A 197 -3.90 -19.68 9.64
C VAL A 197 -4.59 -18.32 9.51
N CYS A 198 -3.87 -17.31 9.00
CA CYS A 198 -4.36 -15.94 8.88
C CYS A 198 -4.95 -15.62 7.51
N HIS A 199 -4.37 -16.16 6.43
CA HIS A 199 -4.62 -15.72 5.06
C HIS A 199 -5.30 -16.79 4.20
N GLU A 200 -6.39 -16.49 3.50
CA GLU A 200 -7.23 -15.28 3.57
C GLU A 200 -8.30 -15.24 4.72
N PRO A 201 -8.63 -16.30 5.52
CA PRO A 201 -9.81 -16.29 6.41
C PRO A 201 -9.95 -15.16 7.44
N ILE A 202 -8.83 -14.59 7.92
CA ILE A 202 -8.82 -13.53 8.94
C ILE A 202 -8.35 -12.20 8.36
N PHE A 203 -7.45 -12.26 7.36
CA PHE A 203 -6.86 -11.08 6.72
C PHE A 203 -6.61 -11.33 5.23
N ILE A 204 -7.09 -10.42 4.39
CA ILE A 204 -6.74 -10.34 2.96
C ILE A 204 -5.26 -9.94 2.82
N MET A 205 -4.52 -10.58 1.90
CA MET A 205 -3.10 -10.31 1.57
C MET A 205 -2.91 -9.03 0.74
N LYS A 206 -3.47 -7.92 1.22
CA LYS A 206 -3.38 -6.58 0.62
C LYS A 206 -3.51 -5.52 1.72
N ARG A 207 -2.47 -4.67 1.88
CA ARG A 207 -2.45 -3.59 2.89
C ARG A 207 -3.70 -2.72 2.77
N GLY A 208 -4.28 -2.35 3.92
CA GLY A 208 -5.46 -1.48 4.00
C GLY A 208 -6.77 -2.08 3.51
N SER A 209 -6.82 -3.37 3.13
CA SER A 209 -8.06 -4.00 2.64
C SER A 209 -8.92 -4.63 3.75
N ASN A 210 -8.36 -4.79 4.96
CA ASN A 210 -9.08 -5.26 6.14
C ASN A 210 -9.47 -4.05 7.00
N ASN A 211 -10.77 -3.88 7.31
CA ASN A 211 -11.24 -2.79 8.16
C ASN A 211 -11.13 -3.16 9.65
N ILE A 212 -9.93 -2.99 10.20
CA ILE A 212 -9.61 -3.37 11.59
C ILE A 212 -10.00 -2.23 12.53
N THR A 213 -11.11 -2.39 13.24
CA THR A 213 -11.61 -1.47 14.29
C THR A 213 -11.63 -2.14 15.66
N ARG A 214 -11.65 -1.36 16.76
CA ARG A 214 -11.82 -1.90 18.12
C ARG A 214 -13.10 -2.74 18.24
N THR A 215 -14.20 -2.33 17.61
CA THR A 215 -15.45 -3.10 17.55
C THR A 215 -15.24 -4.47 16.89
N SER A 216 -14.53 -4.53 15.76
CA SER A 216 -14.23 -5.82 15.10
C SER A 216 -13.38 -6.75 15.97
N ILE A 217 -12.49 -6.20 16.82
CA ILE A 217 -11.65 -6.96 17.75
C ILE A 217 -12.47 -7.49 18.93
N LEU A 218 -13.39 -6.68 19.48
CA LEU A 218 -14.38 -7.11 20.49
C LEU A 218 -15.29 -8.23 19.96
N GLU A 219 -15.66 -8.18 18.67
CA GLU A 219 -16.43 -9.22 17.97
C GLU A 219 -15.62 -10.49 17.65
N GLY A 220 -14.36 -10.60 18.10
CA GLY A 220 -13.49 -11.75 17.85
C GLY A 220 -12.93 -11.85 16.43
N LYS A 221 -13.04 -10.79 15.62
CA LYS A 221 -12.50 -10.72 14.25
C LYS A 221 -11.09 -10.11 14.26
N HIS A 222 -10.38 -10.24 13.14
CA HIS A 222 -9.02 -9.70 12.97
C HIS A 222 -8.09 -10.14 14.13
N CYS A 223 -7.50 -9.19 14.87
CA CYS A 223 -6.66 -9.47 16.04
C CYS A 223 -7.40 -10.27 17.13
N GLY A 224 -8.70 -10.03 17.32
CA GLY A 224 -9.54 -10.67 18.33
C GLY A 224 -9.74 -12.17 18.12
N ALA A 225 -9.44 -12.70 16.93
CA ALA A 225 -9.48 -14.14 16.66
C ALA A 225 -8.46 -14.92 17.52
N CYS A 226 -7.37 -14.26 17.93
CA CYS A 226 -6.32 -14.82 18.79
C CYS A 226 -6.12 -14.04 20.10
N HIS A 227 -6.26 -12.71 20.09
CA HIS A 227 -6.07 -11.85 21.26
C HIS A 227 -7.36 -11.73 22.07
N ASN A 228 -7.74 -12.84 22.68
CA ASN A 228 -9.03 -13.07 23.35
C ASN A 228 -8.89 -13.71 24.74
N GLY A 229 -7.70 -13.61 25.34
CA GLY A 229 -7.38 -14.21 26.64
C GLY A 229 -7.16 -15.72 26.62
N LYS A 230 -7.44 -16.42 25.51
CA LYS A 230 -7.32 -17.88 25.39
C LYS A 230 -6.10 -18.32 24.57
N ILE A 231 -5.99 -17.85 23.32
CA ILE A 231 -4.83 -18.17 22.44
C ILE A 231 -3.66 -17.23 22.76
N SER A 232 -3.95 -15.94 22.88
CA SER A 232 -3.03 -14.87 23.25
C SER A 232 -3.67 -13.95 24.28
N PHE A 233 -2.91 -12.98 24.80
CA PHE A 233 -3.42 -11.95 25.72
C PHE A 233 -4.63 -11.22 25.12
N ASP A 234 -5.62 -10.88 25.94
CA ASP A 234 -6.82 -10.17 25.50
C ASP A 234 -6.48 -8.76 24.99
N ALA A 235 -6.87 -8.45 23.75
CA ALA A 235 -6.70 -7.11 23.16
C ALA A 235 -7.68 -6.07 23.74
N ASN A 236 -8.70 -6.51 24.48
CA ASN A 236 -9.72 -5.63 25.04
C ASN A 236 -9.36 -5.07 26.43
N ALA A 237 -8.40 -5.71 27.11
CA ALA A 237 -7.87 -5.28 28.41
C ALA A 237 -6.95 -4.04 28.25
N GLN A 238 -7.18 -3.02 29.08
CA GLN A 238 -6.61 -1.68 28.92
C GLN A 238 -5.07 -1.65 29.02
N GLU A 239 -4.52 -2.49 29.90
CA GLU A 239 -3.08 -2.69 30.10
C GLU A 239 -2.37 -3.31 28.88
N ASN A 240 -3.13 -3.96 27.98
CA ASN A 240 -2.57 -4.59 26.78
C ASN A 240 -2.50 -3.64 25.57
N CYS A 241 -3.07 -2.44 25.62
CA CYS A 241 -3.02 -1.47 24.51
C CYS A 241 -1.57 -1.14 24.08
N THR A 242 -0.66 -0.99 25.05
CA THR A 242 0.77 -0.74 24.83
C THR A 242 1.54 -1.94 24.27
N ARG A 243 0.92 -3.10 24.04
CA ARG A 243 1.56 -4.26 23.40
C ARG A 243 1.45 -4.23 21.87
N CYS A 244 0.60 -3.36 21.33
CA CYS A 244 0.37 -3.18 19.90
C CYS A 244 0.58 -1.73 19.46
N HIS A 245 0.09 -0.75 20.23
CA HIS A 245 0.17 0.69 19.94
C HIS A 245 1.55 1.25 20.32
N LEU A 246 2.57 0.82 19.57
CA LEU A 246 4.00 1.00 19.84
C LEU A 246 4.77 1.74 18.74
N PHE A 247 4.18 2.06 17.58
CA PHE A 247 4.93 2.77 16.54
C PHE A 247 5.46 4.12 17.05
N GLY A 248 6.73 4.40 16.76
CA GLY A 248 7.44 5.58 17.24
C GLY A 248 7.88 5.54 18.72
N LYS A 249 7.70 4.42 19.44
CA LYS A 249 8.12 4.25 20.83
C LYS A 249 9.28 3.24 20.99
N PRO A 250 10.23 3.40 21.93
CA PRO A 250 11.38 2.51 22.09
C PRO A 250 11.03 1.03 22.31
N GLU A 251 9.89 0.74 22.93
CA GLU A 251 9.41 -0.62 23.19
C GLU A 251 9.01 -1.39 21.92
N SER A 252 8.94 -0.71 20.77
CA SER A 252 8.84 -1.37 19.45
C SER A 252 10.13 -2.03 18.98
N ASN A 253 11.31 -1.63 19.49
CA ASN A 253 12.61 -2.16 19.06
C ASN A 253 12.70 -3.70 19.13
N PRO A 254 12.27 -4.38 20.21
CA PRO A 254 12.06 -5.84 20.28
C PRO A 254 11.28 -6.50 19.14
N LEU A 255 10.46 -5.77 18.39
CA LEU A 255 9.65 -6.27 17.29
C LEU A 255 10.31 -6.06 15.92
N MET A 256 11.38 -5.26 15.88
CA MET A 256 12.14 -4.84 14.70
C MET A 256 13.58 -5.39 14.70
N ASP A 257 14.07 -5.84 15.85
CA ASP A 257 15.34 -6.56 16.01
C ASP A 257 15.09 -8.07 16.24
N LEU A 258 15.73 -8.89 15.40
CA LEU A 258 15.66 -10.35 15.45
C LEU A 258 16.54 -10.94 16.57
N SER A 259 17.42 -10.15 17.18
CA SER A 259 18.21 -10.56 18.35
C SER A 259 17.35 -10.79 19.60
N TYR A 260 16.15 -10.20 19.65
CA TYR A 260 15.19 -10.32 20.77
C TYR A 260 14.56 -11.73 20.91
N TYR A 261 14.93 -12.69 20.07
CA TYR A 261 14.53 -14.08 20.22
C TYR A 261 14.97 -14.66 21.58
N ASN A 262 13.99 -15.06 22.41
CA ASN A 262 14.20 -15.68 23.71
C ASN A 262 13.67 -17.12 23.70
N HIS A 263 14.50 -18.07 24.14
CA HIS A 263 14.24 -19.50 24.00
C HIS A 263 13.02 -19.94 24.81
N ASP A 264 13.03 -19.63 26.11
CA ASP A 264 12.05 -20.11 27.07
C ASP A 264 10.66 -19.54 26.77
N LYS A 265 10.59 -18.23 26.50
CA LYS A 265 9.35 -17.53 26.12
C LYS A 265 8.76 -18.05 24.81
N PHE A 266 9.59 -18.39 23.82
CA PHE A 266 9.09 -19.02 22.59
C PHE A 266 8.62 -20.45 22.84
N LYS A 267 9.32 -21.22 23.67
CA LYS A 267 8.93 -22.59 24.05
C LYS A 267 7.63 -22.60 24.87
N GLU A 268 7.47 -21.68 25.82
CA GLU A 268 6.25 -21.46 26.62
C GLU A 268 5.05 -21.09 25.74
N ILE A 269 5.18 -20.06 24.90
CA ILE A 269 4.11 -19.63 23.98
C ILE A 269 3.74 -20.78 23.04
N ALA A 270 4.73 -21.47 22.45
CA ALA A 270 4.49 -22.56 21.53
C ALA A 270 3.72 -23.71 22.20
N SER A 271 4.15 -24.11 23.41
CA SER A 271 3.52 -25.17 24.21
C SER A 271 2.08 -24.81 24.58
N ARG A 272 1.82 -23.57 25.02
CA ARG A 272 0.46 -23.11 25.39
C ARG A 272 -0.52 -23.19 24.23
N ILE A 273 -0.09 -22.86 23.01
CA ILE A 273 -0.99 -22.76 21.84
C ILE A 273 -1.04 -24.03 21.00
N GLY A 274 -0.16 -25.02 21.22
CA GLY A 274 -0.10 -26.26 20.41
C GLY A 274 0.73 -26.16 19.14
N SER A 275 1.83 -25.39 19.16
CA SER A 275 2.93 -25.47 18.17
C SER A 275 4.18 -26.01 18.84
N GLU A 276 5.14 -26.53 18.07
CA GLU A 276 6.43 -26.94 18.62
C GLU A 276 7.49 -25.85 18.46
N TRP A 277 8.34 -25.67 19.48
CA TRP A 277 9.56 -24.89 19.37
C TRP A 277 10.69 -25.59 20.14
N ASN A 278 11.81 -25.81 19.46
CA ASN A 278 12.87 -26.76 19.81
C ASN A 278 14.24 -26.05 19.80
N PRO A 279 14.54 -25.14 20.77
CA PRO A 279 15.74 -24.31 20.77
C PRO A 279 17.05 -25.10 20.74
N GLU A 280 17.05 -26.30 21.31
CA GLU A 280 18.21 -27.21 21.36
C GLU A 280 18.72 -27.67 19.98
N LYS A 281 17.95 -27.46 18.91
CA LYS A 281 18.35 -27.75 17.52
C LYS A 281 18.90 -26.53 16.77
N LEU A 282 18.95 -25.35 17.41
CA LEU A 282 19.46 -24.12 16.81
C LEU A 282 21.00 -24.06 16.88
N PRO A 283 21.72 -23.85 15.76
CA PRO A 283 23.17 -23.66 15.77
C PRO A 283 23.59 -22.52 16.69
N GLY A 284 24.37 -22.84 17.74
CA GLY A 284 24.80 -21.88 18.75
C GLY A 284 23.65 -21.18 19.50
N GLY A 285 22.46 -21.78 19.55
CA GLY A 285 21.28 -21.21 20.21
C GLY A 285 20.70 -19.98 19.51
N LYS A 286 21.03 -19.72 18.24
CA LYS A 286 20.57 -18.50 17.52
C LYS A 286 19.65 -18.86 16.36
N LEU A 287 18.74 -17.94 16.02
CA LEU A 287 17.94 -18.07 14.80
C LEU A 287 18.88 -18.11 13.58
N PRO A 288 18.72 -19.08 12.65
CA PRO A 288 19.53 -19.12 11.44
C PRO A 288 19.13 -17.93 10.56
N LEU A 289 20.03 -16.98 10.37
CA LEU A 289 19.84 -15.84 9.48
C LEU A 289 20.42 -16.12 8.09
N ASP A 290 19.92 -15.42 7.07
CA ASP A 290 20.50 -15.43 5.74
C ASP A 290 21.56 -14.34 5.54
N LYS A 291 22.17 -14.28 4.34
CA LYS A 291 23.24 -13.32 3.99
C LYS A 291 22.83 -11.84 4.11
N LEU A 292 21.56 -11.53 4.30
CA LEU A 292 21.00 -10.18 4.47
C LEU A 292 20.42 -9.97 5.88
N GLY A 293 20.68 -10.89 6.81
CA GLY A 293 20.27 -10.79 8.22
C GLY A 293 18.83 -11.24 8.51
N PHE A 294 18.09 -11.80 7.54
CA PHE A 294 16.69 -12.20 7.75
C PHE A 294 16.55 -13.68 8.14
N ILE A 295 15.50 -14.02 8.92
CA ILE A 295 15.25 -15.40 9.37
C ILE A 295 15.14 -16.37 8.18
N ASN A 296 15.97 -17.41 8.19
CA ASN A 296 15.95 -18.50 7.24
C ASN A 296 14.94 -19.59 7.66
N TRP A 297 13.66 -19.31 7.45
CA TRP A 297 12.54 -20.21 7.78
C TRP A 297 12.64 -21.62 7.19
N VAL A 298 13.34 -21.79 6.07
CA VAL A 298 13.57 -23.10 5.43
C VAL A 298 14.60 -23.91 6.23
N GLU A 299 15.63 -23.27 6.79
CA GLU A 299 16.62 -23.95 7.63
C GLU A 299 16.01 -24.33 8.99
N LEU A 300 15.17 -23.45 9.58
CA LEU A 300 14.40 -23.77 10.80
C LEU A 300 13.53 -25.03 10.63
N ASP A 301 12.88 -25.20 9.46
CA ASP A 301 12.11 -26.42 9.18
C ASP A 301 13.03 -27.62 8.95
N LYS A 302 14.09 -27.45 8.16
CA LYS A 302 15.07 -28.51 7.85
C LYS A 302 15.71 -29.12 9.10
N ILE A 303 16.10 -28.29 10.08
CA ILE A 303 16.65 -28.74 11.38
C ILE A 303 15.56 -29.10 12.40
N LYS A 304 14.27 -28.97 12.04
CA LYS A 304 13.09 -29.23 12.88
C LYS A 304 13.13 -28.48 14.22
N ALA A 305 13.65 -27.25 14.19
CA ALA A 305 13.67 -26.31 15.31
C ALA A 305 12.26 -25.77 15.68
N PHE A 306 11.27 -25.97 14.81
CA PHE A 306 9.88 -25.58 15.08
C PHE A 306 8.85 -26.39 14.27
N ASN A 307 7.59 -26.33 14.68
CA ASN A 307 6.42 -26.76 13.91
C ASN A 307 5.26 -25.77 14.15
N PRO A 308 5.12 -24.73 13.31
CA PRO A 308 4.02 -23.76 13.44
C PRO A 308 2.65 -24.39 13.09
N ARG A 309 1.59 -23.94 13.77
CA ARG A 309 0.21 -24.46 13.56
C ARG A 309 -0.33 -24.14 12.17
N SER A 310 -1.14 -25.05 11.63
CA SER A 310 -1.85 -24.88 10.34
C SER A 310 -3.29 -24.38 10.48
N ALA A 311 -3.90 -24.45 11.67
CA ALA A 311 -5.27 -23.99 11.97
C ALA A 311 -5.39 -23.50 13.43
N LEU A 312 -6.38 -22.65 13.73
CA LEU A 312 -6.61 -22.08 15.09
C LEU A 312 -7.40 -23.00 16.03
N ASP A 313 -8.35 -23.74 15.50
CA ASP A 313 -9.34 -24.55 16.21
C ASP A 313 -9.13 -26.07 16.05
N GLY A 314 -8.12 -26.47 15.28
CA GLY A 314 -7.86 -27.87 14.94
C GLY A 314 -8.57 -28.36 13.68
N THR A 315 -9.25 -27.48 12.93
CA THR A 315 -9.77 -27.82 11.60
C THR A 315 -8.69 -28.44 10.70
N PRO A 316 -8.98 -29.56 10.01
CA PRO A 316 -8.03 -30.16 9.07
C PRO A 316 -7.66 -29.19 7.94
N ASP A 317 -6.40 -29.26 7.52
CA ASP A 317 -5.87 -28.52 6.38
C ASP A 317 -6.34 -29.17 5.06
N THR A 318 -7.51 -28.74 4.58
CA THR A 318 -8.22 -29.35 3.43
C THR A 318 -7.48 -29.25 2.09
N GLU A 319 -6.52 -28.33 1.93
CA GLU A 319 -5.72 -28.18 0.71
C GLU A 319 -4.36 -28.92 0.79
N GLY A 320 -3.94 -29.34 1.98
CA GLY A 320 -2.79 -30.21 2.21
C GLY A 320 -1.42 -29.66 1.76
N VAL A 321 -0.54 -30.58 1.34
CA VAL A 321 0.81 -30.30 0.83
C VAL A 321 1.01 -31.03 -0.50
N ARG A 322 1.23 -30.27 -1.58
CA ARG A 322 1.52 -30.83 -2.92
C ARG A 322 3.02 -30.99 -3.10
N ASP A 323 3.52 -32.22 -3.26
CA ASP A 323 4.94 -32.48 -3.46
C ASP A 323 5.29 -32.58 -4.96
N THR A 324 5.25 -31.43 -5.66
CA THR A 324 5.66 -31.33 -7.07
C THR A 324 6.58 -30.12 -7.27
N SER A 325 7.61 -30.27 -8.11
CA SER A 325 8.53 -29.20 -8.43
C SER A 325 8.37 -28.75 -9.88
N ILE A 326 8.45 -27.44 -10.12
CA ILE A 326 8.39 -26.82 -11.46
C ILE A 326 9.73 -26.16 -11.77
N LEU A 327 10.32 -26.51 -12.90
CA LEU A 327 11.49 -25.83 -13.45
C LEU A 327 11.05 -24.65 -14.32
N PHE A 328 11.49 -23.45 -13.95
CA PHE A 328 11.44 -22.27 -14.81
C PHE A 328 12.81 -22.07 -15.46
N GLU A 329 12.86 -22.16 -16.78
CA GLU A 329 14.08 -21.96 -17.55
C GLU A 329 14.41 -20.46 -17.66
N THR A 330 15.68 -20.09 -17.45
CA THR A 330 16.13 -18.71 -17.63
C THR A 330 16.55 -18.45 -19.07
N SER A 331 16.08 -17.33 -19.63
CA SER A 331 16.52 -16.81 -20.93
C SER A 331 17.96 -16.24 -20.89
N VAL A 332 18.47 -15.90 -19.71
CA VAL A 332 19.82 -15.39 -19.50
C VAL A 332 20.79 -16.55 -19.37
N THR A 333 21.78 -16.63 -20.27
CA THR A 333 22.66 -17.79 -20.45
C THR A 333 23.60 -18.07 -19.27
N PHE A 334 24.07 -17.03 -18.59
CA PHE A 334 24.99 -17.13 -17.45
C PHE A 334 24.30 -17.34 -16.09
N LEU A 335 22.96 -17.45 -16.07
CA LEU A 335 22.20 -17.75 -14.86
C LEU A 335 21.75 -19.21 -14.84
N ASN A 336 21.68 -19.75 -13.62
CA ASN A 336 20.99 -21.01 -13.35
C ASN A 336 19.48 -20.90 -13.61
N ASN A 337 18.85 -22.03 -13.93
CA ASN A 337 17.40 -22.18 -13.92
C ASN A 337 16.85 -22.07 -12.49
N VAL A 338 15.53 -21.85 -12.38
CA VAL A 338 14.83 -21.72 -11.10
C VAL A 338 13.97 -22.94 -10.83
N LEU A 339 14.26 -23.67 -9.75
CA LEU A 339 13.43 -24.78 -9.28
C LEU A 339 12.44 -24.30 -8.22
N PHE A 340 11.17 -24.18 -8.59
CA PHE A 340 10.08 -23.92 -7.66
C PHE A 340 9.59 -25.24 -7.04
N SER A 341 9.45 -25.30 -5.71
CA SER A 341 8.89 -26.48 -5.01
C SER A 341 7.53 -26.14 -4.39
N HIS A 342 6.47 -26.84 -4.79
CA HIS A 342 5.16 -26.70 -4.13
C HIS A 342 5.21 -27.15 -2.68
N ARG A 343 6.04 -28.14 -2.32
CA ARG A 343 6.14 -28.70 -0.96
C ARG A 343 6.49 -27.61 0.05
N ILE A 344 7.48 -26.78 -0.27
CA ILE A 344 7.93 -25.67 0.57
C ILE A 344 6.84 -24.60 0.70
N HIS A 345 6.02 -24.37 -0.35
CA HIS A 345 4.99 -23.33 -0.34
C HIS A 345 3.68 -23.80 0.32
N SER A 346 3.09 -24.90 -0.13
CA SER A 346 1.83 -25.47 0.37
C SER A 346 1.90 -25.93 1.84
N THR A 347 3.10 -26.23 2.36
CA THR A 347 3.34 -26.37 3.80
C THR A 347 2.87 -25.13 4.58
N TRP A 348 3.05 -23.92 4.02
CA TRP A 348 2.80 -22.63 4.66
C TRP A 348 1.51 -21.91 4.21
N VAL A 349 1.20 -21.95 2.92
CA VAL A 349 0.06 -21.25 2.28
C VAL A 349 -0.95 -22.24 1.71
N ARG A 350 -2.17 -21.77 1.43
CA ARG A 350 -3.16 -22.51 0.64
C ARG A 350 -2.85 -22.40 -0.86
N CYS A 351 -3.26 -23.39 -1.65
CA CYS A 351 -3.25 -23.30 -3.12
C CYS A 351 -4.14 -22.15 -3.60
N SER A 352 -5.28 -21.93 -2.94
CA SER A 352 -6.19 -20.79 -3.17
C SER A 352 -5.56 -19.41 -2.98
N LEU A 353 -4.41 -19.29 -2.29
CA LEU A 353 -3.66 -18.04 -2.17
C LEU A 353 -2.79 -17.73 -3.41
N CYS A 354 -2.56 -18.73 -4.27
CA CYS A 354 -1.73 -18.63 -5.47
C CYS A 354 -2.53 -18.80 -6.78
N HIS A 355 -3.56 -19.66 -6.76
CA HIS A 355 -4.31 -20.06 -7.94
C HIS A 355 -5.80 -19.67 -7.82
N PRO A 356 -6.42 -19.15 -8.89
CA PRO A 356 -5.85 -18.86 -10.21
C PRO A 356 -5.13 -17.49 -10.31
N ASP A 357 -5.24 -16.64 -9.28
CA ASP A 357 -4.99 -15.19 -9.36
C ASP A 357 -3.54 -14.76 -9.58
N ILE A 358 -2.56 -15.42 -8.92
CA ILE A 358 -1.14 -15.09 -9.05
C ILE A 358 -0.50 -15.95 -10.14
N PHE A 359 -0.92 -17.21 -10.21
CA PHE A 359 -0.47 -18.21 -11.16
C PHE A 359 -1.67 -19.00 -11.68
N LYS A 360 -1.71 -19.25 -12.99
CA LYS A 360 -2.66 -20.21 -13.55
C LYS A 360 -2.30 -21.64 -13.12
N PRO A 361 -3.27 -22.53 -12.85
CA PRO A 361 -3.02 -23.95 -12.57
C PRO A 361 -2.71 -24.75 -13.86
N GLU A 362 -1.92 -24.16 -14.76
CA GLU A 362 -1.63 -24.63 -16.11
C GLU A 362 -0.10 -24.60 -16.32
N LEU A 363 0.50 -25.73 -16.70
CA LEU A 363 1.94 -25.80 -16.99
C LEU A 363 2.28 -24.97 -18.24
N GLY A 364 3.36 -24.20 -18.21
CA GLY A 364 3.79 -23.36 -19.33
C GLY A 364 2.99 -22.07 -19.56
N ALA A 365 1.80 -21.93 -18.94
CA ALA A 365 0.98 -20.72 -19.05
C ALA A 365 1.53 -19.54 -18.24
N ASN A 366 2.37 -19.82 -17.24
CA ASN A 366 2.92 -18.83 -16.32
C ASN A 366 4.25 -18.28 -16.85
N LYS A 367 4.32 -16.96 -17.08
CA LYS A 367 5.55 -16.25 -17.46
C LYS A 367 5.96 -15.35 -16.29
N VAL A 368 7.25 -15.35 -15.95
CA VAL A 368 7.78 -14.64 -14.78
C VAL A 368 8.96 -13.77 -15.21
N LYS A 369 9.00 -12.51 -14.77
CA LYS A 369 10.13 -11.58 -14.99
C LYS A 369 10.51 -10.89 -13.69
N MET A 370 11.81 -10.68 -13.48
CA MET A 370 12.32 -9.98 -12.29
C MET A 370 11.78 -8.55 -12.14
N ILE A 371 11.53 -7.84 -13.25
CA ILE A 371 10.91 -6.50 -13.22
C ILE A 371 9.45 -6.55 -12.74
N GLU A 372 8.67 -7.54 -13.18
CA GLU A 372 7.29 -7.74 -12.74
C GLU A 372 7.21 -8.21 -11.28
N MET A 373 8.23 -8.93 -10.81
CA MET A 373 8.39 -9.26 -9.39
C MET A 373 8.64 -8.02 -8.53
N LYS A 374 9.43 -7.03 -9.00
CA LYS A 374 9.61 -5.75 -8.29
C LYS A 374 8.28 -5.02 -8.09
N ASP A 375 7.39 -5.04 -9.09
CA ASP A 375 6.04 -4.47 -9.01
C ASP A 375 5.12 -5.23 -8.01
N GLY A 376 5.48 -6.45 -7.62
CA GLY A 376 4.67 -7.32 -6.75
C GLY A 376 3.79 -8.34 -7.49
N LYS A 377 4.10 -8.66 -8.74
CA LYS A 377 3.42 -9.71 -9.53
C LYS A 377 4.17 -11.05 -9.36
N SER A 378 3.49 -12.16 -9.65
CA SER A 378 4.07 -13.50 -9.58
C SER A 378 4.78 -13.75 -8.23
N CYS A 379 5.98 -14.33 -8.21
CA CYS A 379 6.79 -14.56 -7.01
C CYS A 379 6.97 -13.31 -6.13
N GLY A 380 7.03 -12.12 -6.74
CA GLY A 380 7.19 -10.84 -6.06
C GLY A 380 5.98 -10.39 -5.24
N ARG A 381 4.82 -11.07 -5.37
CA ARG A 381 3.68 -10.86 -4.48
C ARG A 381 4.04 -11.17 -3.02
N CYS A 382 4.98 -12.09 -2.80
CA CYS A 382 5.46 -12.50 -1.48
C CYS A 382 6.95 -12.20 -1.27
N HIS A 383 7.82 -12.50 -2.24
CA HIS A 383 9.28 -12.32 -2.12
C HIS A 383 9.66 -10.84 -2.21
N GLY A 384 10.39 -10.33 -1.22
CA GLY A 384 10.64 -8.90 -1.03
C GLY A 384 9.49 -8.13 -0.37
N ARG A 385 8.48 -8.84 0.17
CA ARG A 385 7.37 -8.25 0.95
C ARG A 385 7.17 -8.97 2.29
N VAL A 386 6.86 -10.26 2.27
CA VAL A 386 6.63 -11.14 3.45
C VAL A 386 7.55 -12.37 3.48
N ALA A 387 8.22 -12.65 2.35
CA ALA A 387 9.26 -13.64 2.20
C ALA A 387 10.57 -12.96 1.76
N PHE A 388 11.68 -13.71 1.76
CA PHE A 388 13.02 -13.18 1.50
C PHE A 388 13.09 -12.34 0.22
N THR A 389 13.95 -11.31 0.22
CA THR A 389 14.10 -10.40 -0.92
C THR A 389 14.71 -11.07 -2.15
N TYR A 390 14.19 -10.70 -3.33
CA TYR A 390 14.66 -11.15 -4.63
C TYR A 390 16.11 -10.71 -4.94
N SER A 391 16.71 -9.80 -4.14
CA SER A 391 18.14 -9.46 -4.23
C SER A 391 19.07 -10.64 -3.93
N ASN A 392 18.58 -11.70 -3.26
CA ASN A 392 19.35 -12.93 -3.02
C ASN A 392 19.14 -13.91 -4.19
N CYS A 393 19.67 -13.57 -5.37
CA CYS A 393 19.40 -14.27 -6.64
C CYS A 393 19.61 -15.79 -6.56
N LEU A 394 20.68 -16.23 -5.88
CA LEU A 394 21.07 -17.64 -5.75
C LEU A 394 20.12 -18.49 -4.91
N ARG A 395 19.13 -17.91 -4.21
CA ARG A 395 18.06 -18.70 -3.58
C ARG A 395 17.06 -19.25 -4.59
N CYS A 396 16.88 -18.58 -5.72
CA CYS A 396 15.99 -19.02 -6.80
C CYS A 396 16.78 -19.61 -7.95
N HIS A 397 17.82 -18.92 -8.41
CA HIS A 397 18.72 -19.37 -9.48
C HIS A 397 19.75 -20.36 -8.94
N ASN A 398 19.28 -21.55 -8.59
CA ASN A 398 20.04 -22.61 -7.91
C ASN A 398 20.19 -23.90 -8.73
N GLN A 399 19.45 -24.06 -9.83
CA GLN A 399 19.47 -25.28 -10.64
C GLN A 399 20.35 -25.11 -11.89
N PRO A 400 21.40 -25.93 -12.09
CA PRO A 400 22.18 -25.94 -13.34
C PRO A 400 21.31 -26.13 -14.58
N ARG A 401 21.78 -25.68 -15.74
CA ARG A 401 20.98 -25.71 -16.98
C ARG A 401 21.04 -27.08 -17.66
N GLU A 402 22.10 -27.82 -17.37
CA GLU A 402 22.48 -29.12 -17.93
C GLU A 402 21.87 -30.29 -17.14
N ASN A 403 21.55 -30.07 -15.86
CA ASN A 403 21.05 -31.09 -14.94
C ASN A 403 19.66 -30.68 -14.42
N ILE A 404 18.61 -31.19 -15.07
CA ILE A 404 17.22 -31.01 -14.64
C ILE A 404 16.86 -32.11 -13.62
N PRO A 405 16.30 -31.78 -12.44
CA PRO A 405 15.95 -32.78 -11.44
C PRO A 405 14.92 -33.78 -11.97
N GLN A 406 15.15 -35.07 -11.70
CA GLN A 406 14.22 -36.14 -12.05
C GLN A 406 12.85 -35.88 -11.40
N GLY A 407 11.78 -35.89 -12.22
CA GLY A 407 10.41 -35.59 -11.77
C GLY A 407 10.04 -34.10 -11.70
N ALA A 408 10.92 -33.16 -12.07
CA ALA A 408 10.55 -31.75 -12.20
C ALA A 408 9.72 -31.49 -13.49
N LEU A 409 8.58 -30.81 -13.34
CA LEU A 409 7.75 -30.38 -14.46
C LEU A 409 8.37 -29.13 -15.11
N ILE A 410 8.62 -29.12 -16.42
CA ILE A 410 9.26 -27.98 -17.09
C ILE A 410 8.20 -26.99 -17.58
N ASN A 411 8.27 -25.73 -17.15
CA ASN A 411 7.33 -24.67 -17.55
C ASN A 411 7.67 -24.12 -18.96
N ARG A 412 7.39 -24.91 -20.00
CA ARG A 412 7.49 -24.52 -21.43
C ARG A 412 6.11 -24.26 -22.03
N ALA A 413 5.98 -23.25 -22.89
CA ALA A 413 4.73 -23.00 -23.60
C ALA A 413 4.33 -24.24 -24.44
N GLY A 414 3.11 -24.72 -24.28
CA GLY A 414 2.62 -25.94 -24.94
C GLY A 414 2.94 -27.27 -24.23
N SER A 415 3.60 -27.25 -23.07
CA SER A 415 3.79 -28.48 -22.27
C SER A 415 2.55 -28.78 -21.42
N SER A 416 1.81 -29.84 -21.77
CA SER A 416 0.76 -30.39 -20.92
C SER A 416 1.36 -31.19 -19.76
N ALA A 417 0.98 -30.88 -18.53
CA ALA A 417 1.19 -31.81 -17.42
C ALA A 417 0.28 -33.05 -17.59
N PRO A 418 0.71 -34.27 -17.20
CA PRO A 418 -0.21 -35.38 -17.02
C PRO A 418 -1.22 -35.03 -15.90
N ALA A 419 -2.47 -35.45 -16.04
CA ALA A 419 -3.51 -35.15 -15.07
C ALA A 419 -3.23 -35.82 -13.70
N GLN A 420 -3.11 -34.99 -12.66
CA GLN A 420 -2.90 -35.36 -11.24
C GLN A 420 -3.49 -34.29 -10.29
#